data_AF-A0A7C7R2C3-F1
#
_entry.id   AF-A0A7C7R2C3-F1
#
_cell.length_a   1.000
_cell.length_b   1.000
_cell.length_c   1.000
_cell.angle_alpha   90.00
_cell.angle_beta   90.00
_cell.angle_gamma   90.00
#
_symmetry.space_group_name_H-M   'P 1'
#
loop_
_entity.id
_entity.type
_entity.pdbx_description
1 polymer ?
#
loop_
_entity_poly.entity_id
_entity_poly.type
_entity_poly.pdbx_seq_one_letter_code
_entity_poly.pdbx_strand_id
1 'polypeptide(L)'
;MTGLDDPVIPIGVLAQKVGLSVSAIRRYEKEGLVISHRRGSGHRFFSYEDIQRVRAIQHMIQDLGLNIEGIRRIQALLPCWNLQRCTSEVRSRCPAYRGESAPCWVVKGRA
;
A
#
# COMPACT_ATOMS: atom_id res chain seq x y z
N MET A 1 -0.33 18.33 -13.41
CA MET A 1 0.35 17.12 -13.92
C MET A 1 0.13 16.04 -12.90
N THR A 2 -0.95 15.27 -13.03
CA THR A 2 -1.35 14.27 -12.03
C THR A 2 -0.48 13.04 -12.24
N GLY A 3 0.46 12.79 -11.34
CA GLY A 3 1.23 11.55 -11.36
C GLY A 3 0.30 10.38 -11.03
N LEU A 4 0.56 9.19 -11.58
CA LEU A 4 -0.15 7.95 -11.18
C LEU A 4 -0.04 7.66 -9.67
N ASP A 5 0.90 8.31 -9.00
CA ASP A 5 1.17 8.24 -7.57
C ASP A 5 0.34 9.22 -6.72
N ASP A 6 -0.37 10.18 -7.34
CA ASP A 6 -1.12 11.17 -6.57
C ASP A 6 -2.31 10.50 -5.85
N PRO A 7 -2.48 10.75 -4.54
CA PRO A 7 -3.56 10.18 -3.77
C PRO A 7 -4.88 10.88 -4.11
N VAL A 8 -5.58 10.35 -5.11
CA VAL A 8 -6.83 10.89 -5.66
C VAL A 8 -8.03 9.96 -5.46
N ILE A 9 -7.82 8.74 -4.93
CA ILE A 9 -8.84 7.70 -4.82
C ILE A 9 -9.46 7.72 -3.43
N PRO A 10 -10.75 8.05 -3.26
CA PRO A 10 -11.42 7.98 -1.97
C PRO A 10 -11.51 6.53 -1.45
N ILE A 11 -11.53 6.35 -0.12
CA ILE A 11 -11.61 5.02 0.51
C ILE A 11 -12.75 4.13 -0.02
N GLY A 12 -13.92 4.72 -0.32
CA GLY A 12 -15.06 3.99 -0.85
C GLY A 12 -14.80 3.42 -2.26
N VAL A 13 -14.14 4.22 -3.11
CA VAL A 13 -13.75 3.80 -4.47
C VAL A 13 -12.66 2.72 -4.40
N LEU A 14 -11.69 2.87 -3.51
CA LEU A 14 -10.67 1.84 -3.28
C LEU A 14 -11.34 0.52 -2.86
N ALA A 15 -12.22 0.56 -1.86
CA ALA A 15 -12.95 -0.60 -1.35
C ALA A 15 -13.72 -1.33 -2.47
N GLN A 16 -14.42 -0.58 -3.33
CA GLN A 16 -15.13 -1.12 -4.48
C GLN A 16 -14.18 -1.80 -5.49
N LYS A 17 -13.06 -1.15 -5.84
CA LYS A 17 -12.09 -1.66 -6.84
C LYS A 17 -11.38 -2.95 -6.44
N VAL A 18 -11.30 -3.22 -5.13
CA VAL A 18 -10.63 -4.40 -4.56
C VAL A 18 -11.62 -5.42 -3.98
N GLY A 19 -12.93 -5.16 -4.07
CA GLY A 19 -13.97 -6.05 -3.59
C GLY A 19 -13.97 -6.22 -2.06
N LEU A 20 -13.58 -5.18 -1.32
CA LEU A 20 -13.54 -5.20 0.15
C LEU A 20 -14.55 -4.21 0.75
N SER A 21 -14.87 -4.39 2.02
CA SER A 21 -15.60 -3.37 2.78
C SER A 21 -14.67 -2.21 3.15
N VAL A 22 -15.24 -1.00 3.30
CA VAL A 22 -14.50 0.16 3.82
C VAL A 22 -13.89 -0.14 5.19
N SER A 23 -14.58 -0.93 6.04
CA SER A 23 -14.08 -1.35 7.35
C SER A 23 -12.85 -2.24 7.24
N ALA A 24 -12.74 -3.11 6.22
CA ALA A 24 -11.55 -3.91 5.98
C ALA A 24 -10.35 -3.02 5.59
N ILE A 25 -10.55 -2.03 4.72
CA ILE A 25 -9.50 -1.07 4.36
C ILE A 25 -9.05 -0.27 5.59
N ARG A 26 -9.99 0.21 6.42
CA ARG A 26 -9.67 0.89 7.69
C ARG A 26 -8.90 0.00 8.65
N ARG A 27 -9.22 -1.29 8.69
CA ARG A 27 -8.45 -2.26 9.49
C ARG A 27 -7.02 -2.37 8.97
N TYR A 28 -6.82 -2.56 7.67
CA TYR A 28 -5.46 -2.59 7.10
C TYR A 28 -4.68 -1.31 7.36
N GLU A 29 -5.35 -0.15 7.26
CA GLU A 29 -4.75 1.14 7.60
C GLU A 29 -4.35 1.22 9.08
N LYS A 30 -5.25 0.86 10.00
CA LYS A 30 -4.97 0.84 11.45
C LYS A 30 -3.79 -0.07 11.80
N GLU A 31 -3.65 -1.18 11.07
CA GLU A 31 -2.57 -2.15 11.26
C GLU A 31 -1.26 -1.75 10.55
N GLY A 32 -1.20 -0.55 9.97
CA GLY A 32 -0.02 -0.04 9.26
C GLY A 32 0.25 -0.75 7.93
N LEU A 33 -0.68 -1.59 7.46
CA LEU A 33 -0.55 -2.30 6.20
C LEU A 33 -0.89 -1.42 5.00
N VAL A 34 -1.63 -0.33 5.16
CA VAL A 34 -1.86 0.68 4.10
C VAL A 34 -1.79 2.05 4.75
N ILE A 35 -1.39 3.07 4.00
CA ILE A 35 -1.33 4.45 4.51
C ILE A 35 -2.28 5.28 3.65
N SER A 36 -3.11 6.10 4.31
CA SER A 36 -3.94 7.06 3.60
C SER A 36 -3.31 8.44 3.62
N HIS A 37 -3.60 9.22 2.59
CA HIS A 37 -3.36 10.65 2.57
C HIS A 37 -4.63 11.38 2.94
N ARG A 38 -4.52 12.35 3.84
CA ARG A 38 -5.66 13.19 4.23
C ARG A 38 -5.54 14.54 3.54
N ARG A 39 -6.58 14.93 2.80
CA ARG A 39 -6.72 16.29 2.26
C ARG A 39 -7.42 17.18 3.27
N GLY A 40 -7.40 18.51 3.09
CA GLY A 40 -7.93 19.51 4.05
C GLY A 40 -9.37 19.31 4.56
N SER A 41 -10.16 18.44 3.93
CA SER A 41 -11.49 18.01 4.40
C SER A 41 -11.49 16.81 5.37
N GLY A 42 -10.32 16.24 5.70
CA GLY A 42 -10.19 15.08 6.60
C GLY A 42 -10.50 13.72 5.95
N HIS A 43 -10.93 13.70 4.69
CA HIS A 43 -11.18 12.45 3.96
C HIS A 43 -9.89 11.72 3.59
N ARG A 44 -9.97 10.39 3.58
CA ARG A 44 -8.88 9.49 3.20
C ARG A 44 -8.83 9.28 1.71
N PHE A 45 -7.66 9.54 1.14
CA PHE A 45 -7.33 9.29 -0.24
C PHE A 45 -6.16 8.32 -0.36
N PHE A 46 -6.16 7.59 -1.46
CA PHE A 46 -5.20 6.57 -1.81
C PHE A 46 -4.75 6.78 -3.25
N SER A 47 -3.57 6.26 -3.57
CA SER A 47 -3.00 6.23 -4.92
C SER A 47 -3.48 5.00 -5.69
N TYR A 48 -3.14 4.92 -6.98
CA TYR A 48 -3.36 3.70 -7.75
C TYR A 48 -2.48 2.54 -7.29
N GLU A 49 -1.30 2.82 -6.73
CA GLU A 49 -0.41 1.79 -6.17
C GLU A 49 -1.01 1.12 -4.93
N ASP A 50 -1.79 1.88 -4.14
CA ASP A 50 -2.48 1.33 -2.97
C ASP A 50 -3.51 0.25 -3.34
N ILE A 51 -4.10 0.32 -4.54
CA ILE A 51 -4.98 -0.76 -5.05
C ILE A 51 -4.19 -2.06 -5.18
N GLN A 52 -3.00 -2.00 -5.78
CA GLN A 52 -2.16 -3.18 -5.97
C GLN A 52 -1.66 -3.73 -4.64
N ARG A 53 -1.32 -2.82 -3.73
CA ARG A 53 -0.94 -3.17 -2.36
C ARG A 53 -2.04 -3.92 -1.62
N VAL A 54 -3.28 -3.43 -1.67
CA VAL A 54 -4.43 -4.09 -1.04
C VAL A 54 -4.65 -5.47 -1.64
N ARG A 55 -4.54 -5.62 -2.97
CA ARG A 55 -4.63 -6.93 -3.64
C ARG A 55 -3.53 -7.89 -3.19
N ALA A 56 -2.30 -7.42 -3.02
CA ALA A 56 -1.22 -8.24 -2.49
C ALA A 56 -1.50 -8.70 -1.05
N ILE A 57 -2.08 -7.83 -0.21
CA ILE A 57 -2.53 -8.19 1.14
C ILE A 57 -3.64 -9.25 1.08
N GLN A 58 -4.61 -9.11 0.18
CA GLN A 58 -5.66 -10.12 -0.02
C GLN A 58 -5.07 -11.47 -0.42
N HIS A 59 -4.16 -11.50 -1.39
CA HIS A 59 -3.47 -12.72 -1.82
C HIS A 59 -2.74 -13.41 -0.66
N MET A 60 -1.99 -12.65 0.14
CA MET A 60 -1.29 -13.18 1.32
C MET A 60 -2.26 -13.80 2.35
N ILE A 61 -3.44 -13.20 2.53
CA ILE A 61 -4.44 -13.70 3.48
C ILE A 61 -5.20 -14.92 2.92
N GLN A 62 -5.69 -14.82 1.70
CA GLN A 62 -6.63 -15.78 1.12
C GLN A 62 -5.92 -17.00 0.54
N ASP A 63 -4.81 -16.79 -0.16
CA ASP A 63 -4.14 -17.86 -0.90
C ASP A 63 -2.97 -18.44 -0.12
N LEU A 64 -2.30 -17.63 0.72
CA LEU A 64 -1.14 -18.07 1.51
C LEU A 64 -1.47 -18.34 2.99
N GLY A 65 -2.69 -18.08 3.43
CA GLY A 65 -3.14 -18.34 4.80
C GLY A 65 -2.48 -17.47 5.88
N LEU A 66 -1.89 -16.33 5.50
CA LEU A 66 -1.22 -15.45 6.46
C LEU A 66 -2.24 -14.58 7.20
N ASN A 67 -2.00 -14.37 8.50
CA ASN A 67 -2.72 -13.36 9.26
C ASN A 67 -2.01 -12.00 9.17
N ILE A 68 -2.70 -10.95 9.65
CA ILE A 68 -2.18 -9.57 9.63
C ILE A 68 -0.82 -9.45 10.32
N GLU A 69 -0.63 -10.09 11.47
CA GLU A 69 0.63 -10.07 12.21
C GLU A 69 1.78 -10.73 11.43
N GLY A 70 1.51 -11.83 10.73
CA GLY A 70 2.46 -12.47 9.82
C GLY A 70 2.87 -11.54 8.69
N ILE A 71 1.90 -10.88 8.06
CA ILE A 71 2.16 -9.91 6.99
C ILE A 71 3.00 -8.74 7.49
N ARG A 72 2.70 -8.20 8.68
CA ARG A 72 3.49 -7.12 9.30
C ARG A 72 4.94 -7.54 9.53
N ARG A 73 5.18 -8.73 10.09
CA ARG A 73 6.52 -9.27 10.31
C ARG A 73 7.29 -9.45 9.01
N ILE A 74 6.65 -9.99 7.98
CA ILE A 74 7.26 -10.16 6.65
C ILE A 74 7.66 -8.81 6.06
N GLN A 75 6.78 -7.80 6.15
CA GLN A 75 7.07 -6.44 5.65
C GLN A 75 8.18 -5.72 6.42
N ALA A 76 8.42 -6.09 7.68
CA ALA A 76 9.52 -5.55 8.48
C ALA A 76 10.86 -6.23 8.16
N LEU A 77 10.84 -7.47 7.69
CA LEU A 77 12.06 -8.28 7.45
C LEU A 77 12.51 -8.27 5.99
N LEU A 78 11.57 -8.12 5.06
CA LEU A 78 11.87 -8.18 3.63
C LEU A 78 11.71 -6.81 2.98
N PRO A 79 12.60 -6.46 2.03
CA PRO A 79 12.44 -5.23 1.28
C PRO A 79 11.18 -5.30 0.41
N CYS A 80 10.55 -4.14 0.17
CA CYS A 80 9.26 -4.06 -0.51
C CYS A 80 9.25 -4.70 -1.90
N TRP A 81 10.37 -4.67 -2.64
CA TRP A 81 10.46 -5.26 -3.98
C TRP A 81 10.45 -6.79 -4.00
N ASN A 82 10.73 -7.47 -2.87
CA ASN A 82 10.53 -8.91 -2.75
C ASN A 82 9.04 -9.27 -2.64
N LEU A 83 8.23 -8.33 -2.14
CA LEU A 83 6.81 -8.54 -1.90
C LEU A 83 5.94 -8.03 -3.06
N GLN A 84 6.34 -6.92 -3.70
CA GLN A 84 5.56 -6.24 -4.74
C GLN A 84 5.97 -6.62 -6.18
N ARG A 85 6.83 -7.64 -6.34
CA ARG A 85 7.33 -8.13 -7.65
C ARG A 85 7.82 -7.00 -8.60
N CYS A 86 8.51 -6.00 -8.06
CA CYS A 86 9.02 -4.89 -8.87
C CYS A 86 10.19 -5.35 -9.76
N THR A 87 10.12 -5.06 -11.06
CA THR A 87 11.21 -5.31 -12.01
C THR A 87 12.47 -4.52 -11.63
N SER A 88 13.63 -4.93 -12.14
CA SER A 88 14.89 -4.19 -11.95
C SER A 88 14.79 -2.74 -12.43
N GLU A 89 14.10 -2.52 -13.54
CA GLU A 89 13.88 -1.20 -14.13
C GLU A 89 13.00 -0.28 -13.27
N VAL A 90 11.95 -0.81 -12.63
CA VAL A 90 11.11 -0.05 -11.69
C VAL A 90 11.90 0.23 -10.42
N ARG A 91 12.65 -0.76 -9.94
CA ARG A 91 13.42 -0.69 -8.69
C ARG A 91 14.54 0.35 -8.75
N SER A 92 15.24 0.49 -9.88
CA SER A 92 16.34 1.46 -10.03
C SER A 92 15.89 2.92 -9.81
N ARG A 93 14.61 3.22 -10.04
CA ARG A 93 13.99 4.53 -9.83
C ARG A 93 13.28 4.67 -8.48
N CYS A 94 13.12 3.59 -7.73
CA CYS A 94 12.39 3.56 -6.48
C CYS A 94 13.15 4.31 -5.36
N PRO A 95 12.52 5.24 -4.63
CA PRO A 95 13.19 5.98 -3.55
C PRO A 95 13.56 5.06 -2.38
N ALA A 96 12.69 4.09 -2.04
CA ALA A 96 12.97 3.04 -1.06
C ALA A 96 14.16 2.12 -1.43
N TYR A 97 14.51 1.99 -2.71
CA TYR A 97 15.70 1.26 -3.13
C TYR A 97 16.98 2.11 -3.06
N ARG A 98 16.85 3.43 -3.24
CA ARG A 98 17.98 4.36 -3.39
C ARG A 98 18.44 5.02 -2.09
N GLY A 99 17.77 4.83 -0.95
CA GLY A 99 18.25 5.40 0.30
C GLY A 99 17.31 5.40 1.50
N GLU A 100 16.05 4.99 1.37
CA GLU A 100 15.16 4.88 2.54
C GLU A 100 15.05 3.44 3.05
N SER A 101 15.19 3.27 4.37
CA SER A 101 14.90 2.01 5.07
C SER A 101 13.41 1.71 5.18
N ALA A 102 12.55 2.56 4.61
CA ALA A 102 11.11 2.43 4.62
C ALA A 102 10.59 1.95 3.26
N PRO A 103 9.52 1.14 3.23
CA PRO A 103 8.89 0.74 1.98
C PRO A 103 8.38 1.91 1.12
N CYS A 104 8.29 1.72 -0.20
CA CYS A 104 7.92 2.78 -1.15
C CYS A 104 6.57 3.47 -0.85
N TRP A 105 5.57 2.72 -0.38
CA TRP A 105 4.26 3.26 0.01
C TRP A 105 4.31 4.11 1.29
N VAL A 106 5.34 3.95 2.12
CA VAL A 106 5.58 4.83 3.28
C VAL A 106 6.27 6.11 2.83
N VAL A 107 7.25 5.99 1.93
CA VAL A 107 8.02 7.12 1.42
C VAL A 107 7.14 8.06 0.60
N LYS A 108 6.41 7.52 -0.37
CA LYS A 108 5.46 8.27 -1.20
C LYS A 108 4.31 8.87 -0.36
N GLY A 109 3.99 8.20 0.76
CA GLY A 109 2.96 8.57 1.73
C GLY A 109 3.17 9.88 2.51
N ARG A 110 4.38 10.44 2.51
CA ARG A 110 4.78 11.58 3.38
C ARG A 110 4.69 12.96 2.74
N ALA A 111 4.20 13.07 1.51
CA ALA A 111 3.98 14.33 0.81
C ALA A 111 2.62 14.97 1.15
#